data_AF-G9PIN2-F1
#
_entry.id   AF-G9PIN2-F1
#
_cell.length_a   1.000
_cell.length_b   1.000
_cell.length_c   1.000
_cell.angle_alpha   90.00
_cell.angle_beta   90.00
_cell.angle_gamma   90.00
#
_symmetry.space_group_name_H-M   'P 1'
#
loop_
_entity.id
_entity.type
_entity.pdbx_description
1 polymer ?
#
loop_
_entity_poly.entity_id
_entity_poly.type
_entity_poly.pdbx_seq_one_letter_code
_entity_poly.pdbx_strand_id
1 'polypeptide(L)'
;LAVTAGGNPGRIHNEAAFAPIPASSGKTTRHRLNPGGDRRANAALHRIALVRLRHDPTTKNYANRRTQEGKTTKEIIRCLKRAIAREVYRALTQPPPTDTTSTLAAHRKRHHLTQTDVAHALNTYPARISDIENHRRPLPQLTHRYHQYLTTLDTQ
;
A
#
# COMPACT_ATOMS: atom_id res chain seq x y z
N LEU A 1 -3.45 -4.93 -10.52
CA LEU A 1 -4.22 -4.40 -9.37
C LEU A 1 -4.62 -2.94 -9.53
N ALA A 2 -3.94 -2.14 -10.37
CA ALA A 2 -4.33 -0.77 -10.72
C ALA A 2 -5.27 -0.64 -11.95
N VAL A 3 -5.79 -1.75 -12.50
CA VAL A 3 -6.62 -1.72 -13.74
C VAL A 3 -8.10 -1.99 -13.47
N THR A 4 -8.49 -2.44 -12.27
CA THR A 4 -9.90 -2.70 -11.92
C THR A 4 -10.52 -1.67 -10.98
N ALA A 5 -9.75 -0.68 -10.51
CA ALA A 5 -10.29 0.52 -9.86
C ALA A 5 -10.22 1.66 -10.88
N GLY A 6 -11.11 1.64 -11.87
CA GLY A 6 -11.32 2.80 -12.73
C GLY A 6 -11.82 3.95 -11.86
N GLY A 7 -10.90 4.78 -11.37
CA GLY A 7 -11.08 6.16 -10.92
C GLY A 7 -12.25 6.52 -10.00
N ASN A 8 -12.98 5.56 -9.43
CA ASN A 8 -14.24 5.83 -8.76
C ASN A 8 -14.29 5.17 -7.37
N PRO A 9 -13.68 5.82 -6.36
CA PRO A 9 -13.67 5.34 -4.97
C PRO A 9 -15.08 5.26 -4.35
N GLY A 10 -16.09 5.87 -4.97
CA GLY A 10 -17.49 5.82 -4.54
C GLY A 10 -18.19 4.48 -4.74
N ARG A 11 -17.55 3.46 -5.34
CA ARG A 11 -18.20 2.16 -5.64
C ARG A 11 -17.92 1.07 -4.60
N ILE A 12 -17.23 1.40 -3.50
CA ILE A 12 -16.78 0.44 -2.48
C ILE A 12 -17.56 0.69 -1.19
N HIS A 13 -18.81 0.21 -1.12
CA HIS A 13 -19.70 0.52 0.00
C HIS A 13 -19.57 -0.44 1.20
N ASN A 14 -18.80 -1.54 1.12
CA ASN A 14 -18.69 -2.49 2.24
C ASN A 14 -17.44 -3.41 2.18
N GLU A 15 -16.81 -3.63 3.34
CA GLU A 15 -15.77 -4.65 3.63
C GLU A 15 -16.14 -6.06 3.13
N ALA A 16 -17.45 -6.36 3.11
CA ALA A 16 -18.02 -7.64 2.66
C ALA A 16 -17.82 -7.94 1.16
N ALA A 17 -17.49 -6.96 0.33
CA ALA A 17 -17.26 -7.19 -1.11
C ALA A 17 -15.93 -7.92 -1.40
N PHE A 18 -14.97 -7.87 -0.47
CA PHE A 18 -13.62 -8.44 -0.64
C PHE A 18 -13.30 -9.55 0.37
N ALA A 19 -14.17 -9.80 1.34
CA ALA A 19 -13.92 -10.71 2.44
C ALA A 19 -14.67 -12.07 2.29
N PRO A 20 -14.05 -13.20 2.68
CA PRO A 20 -14.73 -14.46 2.89
C PRO A 20 -15.85 -14.34 3.95
N ILE A 21 -17.07 -14.78 3.62
CA ILE A 21 -18.25 -14.73 4.49
C ILE A 21 -18.03 -15.70 5.68
N PRO A 22 -18.31 -15.27 6.94
CA PRO A 22 -18.36 -16.21 8.06
C PRO A 22 -19.48 -17.22 7.83
N ALA A 23 -19.17 -18.51 7.92
CA ALA A 23 -20.17 -19.57 7.87
C ALA A 23 -19.96 -20.46 9.10
N SER A 24 -20.56 -20.06 10.22
CA SER A 24 -20.66 -20.92 11.39
C SER A 24 -21.96 -20.66 12.15
N SER A 25 -22.80 -21.68 12.25
CA SER A 25 -23.96 -21.78 13.15
C SER A 25 -23.58 -22.49 14.47
N GLY A 26 -22.33 -22.39 14.93
CA GLY A 26 -21.85 -23.12 16.10
C GLY A 26 -20.40 -22.85 16.50
N LYS A 27 -19.86 -23.64 17.44
CA LYS A 27 -18.55 -23.50 18.14
C LYS A 27 -17.29 -23.73 17.27
N THR A 28 -17.37 -23.54 15.96
CA THR A 28 -16.25 -23.71 15.03
C THR A 28 -16.19 -22.56 14.03
N THR A 29 -15.17 -21.70 14.13
CA THR A 29 -15.01 -20.54 13.25
C THR A 29 -14.42 -20.95 11.90
N ARG A 30 -15.29 -21.36 10.94
CA ARG A 30 -14.89 -21.61 9.54
C ARG A 30 -15.25 -20.41 8.67
N HIS A 31 -14.30 -20.00 7.82
CA HIS A 31 -14.50 -18.97 6.82
C HIS A 31 -14.70 -19.60 5.44
N ARG A 32 -15.85 -19.37 4.79
CA ARG A 32 -16.15 -19.91 3.46
C ARG A 32 -15.74 -18.93 2.36
N LEU A 33 -15.33 -19.50 1.21
CA LEU A 33 -15.01 -18.77 -0.01
C LEU A 33 -16.27 -18.09 -0.56
N ASN A 34 -16.22 -16.78 -0.83
CA ASN A 34 -17.31 -16.05 -1.48
C ASN A 34 -17.25 -16.28 -3.01
N PRO A 35 -18.22 -16.96 -3.64
CA PRO A 35 -18.21 -17.25 -5.08
C PRO A 35 -18.51 -16.04 -5.98
N GLY A 36 -19.13 -14.98 -5.44
CA GLY A 36 -19.56 -13.79 -6.17
C GLY A 36 -18.56 -12.63 -6.18
N GLY A 37 -17.39 -12.78 -5.55
CA GLY A 37 -16.37 -11.73 -5.50
C GLY A 37 -15.52 -11.65 -6.78
N ASP A 38 -14.83 -10.52 -6.97
CA ASP A 38 -13.87 -10.32 -8.06
C ASP A 38 -12.79 -11.42 -8.02
N ARG A 39 -12.84 -12.34 -9.00
CA ARG A 39 -11.91 -13.47 -9.11
C ARG A 39 -10.48 -13.00 -9.35
N ARG A 40 -10.27 -11.88 -10.06
CA ARG A 40 -8.94 -11.31 -10.31
C ARG A 40 -8.35 -10.74 -9.03
N ALA A 41 -9.15 -9.99 -8.26
CA ALA A 41 -8.72 -9.51 -6.94
C ALA A 41 -8.37 -10.68 -6.00
N ASN A 42 -9.21 -11.73 -5.98
CA ASN A 42 -8.97 -12.92 -5.18
C ASN A 42 -7.69 -13.69 -5.58
N ALA A 43 -7.38 -13.77 -6.87
CA ALA A 43 -6.16 -14.37 -7.39
C ALA A 43 -4.93 -13.53 -7.04
N ALA A 44 -5.03 -12.20 -7.14
CA ALA A 44 -3.96 -11.29 -6.78
C ALA A 44 -3.62 -11.38 -5.28
N LEU A 45 -4.63 -11.37 -4.39
CA LEU A 45 -4.43 -11.57 -2.95
C LEU A 45 -3.79 -12.92 -2.64
N HIS A 46 -4.16 -13.97 -3.36
CA HIS A 46 -3.53 -15.28 -3.21
C HIS A 46 -2.05 -15.24 -3.60
N ARG A 47 -1.71 -14.61 -4.73
CA ARG A 47 -0.32 -14.49 -5.18
C ARG A 47 0.53 -13.66 -4.22
N ILE A 48 -0.01 -12.56 -3.69
CA ILE A 48 0.66 -11.76 -2.64
C ILE A 48 0.93 -12.62 -1.40
N ALA A 49 -0.05 -13.41 -0.95
CA ALA A 49 0.12 -14.29 0.20
C ALA A 49 1.25 -15.31 0.00
N LEU A 50 1.35 -15.92 -1.20
CA LEU A 50 2.44 -16.86 -1.52
C LEU A 50 3.82 -16.17 -1.54
N VAL A 51 3.91 -14.99 -2.13
CA VAL A 51 5.16 -14.21 -2.16
C VAL A 51 5.60 -13.82 -0.75
N ARG A 52 4.68 -13.36 0.10
CA ARG A 52 4.97 -13.03 1.50
C ARG A 52 5.40 -14.26 2.30
N LEU A 53 4.74 -15.41 2.13
CA LEU A 53 5.18 -16.66 2.74
C LEU A 53 6.61 -17.06 2.34
N ARG A 54 7.03 -16.74 1.11
CA ARG A 54 8.38 -17.04 0.63
C ARG A 54 9.44 -16.07 1.15
N HIS A 55 9.13 -14.78 1.21
CA HIS A 55 10.16 -13.74 1.41
C HIS A 55 10.04 -12.95 2.71
N ASP A 56 8.85 -12.81 3.28
CA ASP A 56 8.62 -11.99 4.47
C ASP A 56 8.76 -12.83 5.75
N PRO A 57 9.76 -12.56 6.60
CA PRO A 57 9.97 -13.28 7.86
C PRO A 57 8.77 -13.18 8.81
N THR A 58 8.05 -12.05 8.82
CA THR A 58 6.92 -11.84 9.73
C THR A 58 5.74 -12.74 9.36
N THR A 59 5.43 -12.83 8.06
CA THR A 59 4.41 -13.74 7.53
C THR A 59 4.77 -15.21 7.76
N LYS A 60 6.06 -15.59 7.65
CA LYS A 60 6.53 -16.95 7.99
C LYS A 60 6.31 -17.30 9.45
N ASN A 61 6.70 -16.41 10.36
CA ASN A 61 6.51 -16.61 11.80
C ASN A 61 5.03 -16.74 12.16
N TYR A 62 4.18 -15.91 11.53
CA TYR A 62 2.73 -16.02 11.69
C TYR A 62 2.20 -17.38 11.20
N ALA A 63 2.64 -17.84 10.03
CA ALA A 63 2.23 -19.14 9.50
C ALA A 63 2.66 -20.28 10.41
N ASN A 64 3.91 -20.28 10.89
CA ASN A 64 4.42 -21.28 11.84
C ASN A 64 3.60 -21.34 13.13
N ARG A 65 3.30 -20.18 13.72
CA ARG A 65 2.42 -20.11 14.89
C ARG A 65 1.04 -20.71 14.61
N ARG A 66 0.45 -20.42 13.45
CA ARG A 66 -0.86 -20.96 13.07
C ARG A 66 -0.84 -22.47 12.79
N THR A 67 0.29 -22.98 12.29
CA THR A 67 0.52 -24.43 12.15
C THR A 67 0.57 -25.10 13.52
N GLN A 68 1.25 -24.48 14.51
CA GLN A 68 1.28 -24.98 15.90
C GLN A 68 -0.10 -24.95 16.57
N GLU A 69 -0.97 -24.00 16.21
CA GLU A 69 -2.38 -23.96 16.61
C GLU A 69 -3.26 -25.02 15.90
N GLY A 70 -2.68 -25.92 15.11
CA GLY A 70 -3.38 -27.01 14.43
C GLY A 70 -4.12 -26.61 13.16
N LYS A 71 -3.86 -25.42 12.59
CA LYS A 71 -4.53 -24.97 11.36
C LYS A 71 -3.93 -25.63 10.13
N THR A 72 -4.80 -26.01 9.20
CA THR A 72 -4.38 -26.50 7.89
C THR A 72 -3.77 -25.38 7.05
N THR A 73 -2.90 -25.71 6.11
CA THR A 73 -2.31 -24.75 5.15
C THR A 73 -3.37 -23.91 4.44
N LYS A 74 -4.52 -24.52 4.08
CA LYS A 74 -5.64 -23.81 3.44
C LYS A 74 -6.25 -22.75 4.36
N GLU A 75 -6.36 -23.03 5.65
CA GLU A 75 -6.86 -22.07 6.64
C GLU A 75 -5.88 -20.95 6.90
N ILE A 76 -4.58 -21.27 6.96
CA ILE A 76 -3.51 -20.27 7.10
C ILE A 76 -3.53 -19.30 5.92
N ILE A 77 -3.56 -19.81 4.68
CA ILE A 77 -3.65 -18.98 3.47
C ILE A 77 -4.91 -18.10 3.50
N ARG A 78 -6.04 -18.61 4.00
CA ARG A 78 -7.27 -17.82 4.12
C ARG A 78 -7.13 -16.70 5.15
N CYS A 79 -6.51 -16.95 6.30
CA CYS A 79 -6.18 -15.91 7.28
C CYS A 79 -5.26 -14.83 6.68
N LEU A 80 -4.24 -15.24 5.94
CA LEU A 80 -3.30 -14.32 5.27
C LEU A 80 -4.01 -13.46 4.22
N LYS A 81 -4.82 -14.07 3.35
CA LYS A 81 -5.62 -13.32 2.36
C LYS A 81 -6.50 -12.26 3.03
N ARG A 82 -7.12 -12.57 4.18
CA ARG A 82 -7.92 -11.60 4.94
C ARG A 82 -7.09 -10.50 5.59
N ALA A 83 -5.89 -10.81 6.08
CA ALA A 83 -4.97 -9.77 6.59
C ALA A 83 -4.54 -8.82 5.47
N ILE A 84 -4.09 -9.35 4.33
CA ILE A 84 -3.69 -8.56 3.16
C ILE A 84 -4.86 -7.71 2.64
N ALA A 85 -6.06 -8.27 2.54
CA ALA A 85 -7.23 -7.51 2.11
C ALA A 85 -7.52 -6.31 3.03
N ARG A 86 -7.37 -6.47 4.35
CA ARG A 86 -7.53 -5.39 5.32
C ARG A 86 -6.44 -4.32 5.18
N GLU A 87 -5.19 -4.73 4.98
CA GLU A 87 -4.07 -3.80 4.72
C GLU A 87 -4.31 -2.99 3.45
N VAL A 88 -4.70 -3.65 2.35
CA VAL A 88 -5.01 -2.99 1.08
C VAL A 88 -6.20 -2.04 1.24
N TYR A 89 -7.27 -2.48 1.90
CA TYR A 89 -8.42 -1.61 2.15
C TYR A 89 -8.02 -0.37 2.95
N ARG A 90 -7.27 -0.52 4.05
CA ARG A 90 -6.75 0.60 4.83
C ARG A 90 -5.87 1.53 4.00
N ALA A 91 -4.96 1.01 3.20
CA ALA A 91 -4.11 1.83 2.33
C ALA A 91 -4.90 2.61 1.27
N LEU A 92 -6.06 2.10 0.85
CA LEU A 92 -6.93 2.78 -0.12
C LEU A 92 -7.89 3.79 0.52
N THR A 93 -8.40 3.53 1.73
CA THR A 93 -9.38 4.40 2.41
C THR A 93 -8.75 5.40 3.36
N GLN A 94 -7.58 5.07 3.88
CA GLN A 94 -6.73 5.90 4.72
C GLN A 94 -5.34 5.88 4.11
N PRO A 95 -5.15 6.50 2.92
CA PRO A 95 -3.83 6.63 2.38
C PRO A 95 -2.95 7.28 3.47
N PRO A 96 -1.77 6.71 3.78
CA PRO A 96 -0.81 7.44 4.60
C PRO A 96 -0.66 8.82 3.98
N PRO A 97 -0.44 9.90 4.75
CA PRO A 97 -0.30 11.24 4.20
C PRO A 97 0.81 11.23 3.13
N THR A 98 0.42 11.03 1.87
CA THR A 98 1.24 11.09 0.66
C THR A 98 1.53 12.54 0.29
N ASP A 99 1.07 13.46 1.13
CA ASP A 99 1.26 14.90 1.14
C ASP A 99 2.68 15.30 1.53
N THR A 100 3.69 14.45 1.36
CA THR A 100 5.09 14.93 1.32
C THR A 100 5.51 15.20 -0.12
N THR A 101 5.07 14.43 -1.11
CA THR A 101 5.68 14.53 -2.46
C THR A 101 4.85 15.37 -3.43
N SER A 102 3.53 15.24 -3.39
CA SER A 102 2.61 16.18 -4.06
C SER A 102 2.75 17.60 -3.51
N THR A 103 3.00 17.72 -2.21
CA THR A 103 3.25 19.01 -1.56
C THR A 103 4.61 19.59 -1.89
N LEU A 104 5.67 18.80 -2.06
CA LEU A 104 6.97 19.31 -2.52
C LEU A 104 6.85 20.08 -3.84
N ALA A 105 6.09 19.54 -4.80
CA ALA A 105 5.86 20.23 -6.08
C ALA A 105 5.06 21.54 -5.90
N ALA A 106 4.04 21.54 -5.04
CA ALA A 106 3.25 22.73 -4.73
C ALA A 106 4.06 23.78 -3.95
N HIS A 107 4.91 23.34 -3.04
CA HIS A 107 5.76 24.16 -2.17
C HIS A 107 6.88 24.80 -2.96
N ARG A 108 7.55 24.05 -3.85
CA ARG A 108 8.51 24.58 -4.82
C ARG A 108 7.89 25.66 -5.71
N LYS A 109 6.67 25.40 -6.23
CA LYS A 109 5.94 26.37 -7.06
C LYS A 109 5.56 27.65 -6.29
N ARG A 110 5.24 27.55 -5.00
CA ARG A 110 4.97 28.71 -4.13
C ARG A 110 6.17 29.64 -4.01
N HIS A 111 7.38 29.06 -3.99
CA HIS A 111 8.65 29.79 -3.98
C HIS A 111 9.15 30.18 -5.39
N HIS A 112 8.31 30.01 -6.43
CA HIS A 112 8.66 30.30 -7.83
C HIS A 112 9.92 29.57 -8.35
N LEU A 113 10.28 28.44 -7.74
CA LEU A 113 11.46 27.66 -8.12
C LEU A 113 11.15 26.67 -9.25
N THR A 114 12.07 26.52 -10.19
CA THR A 114 12.02 25.45 -11.20
C THR A 114 12.57 24.14 -10.63
N GLN A 115 12.29 23.01 -11.29
CA GLN A 115 12.92 21.73 -10.92
C GLN A 115 14.45 21.80 -11.06
N THR A 116 14.96 22.65 -11.96
CA THR A 116 16.39 22.87 -12.19
C THR A 116 17.03 23.61 -11.01
N ASP A 117 16.37 24.64 -10.48
CA ASP A 117 16.89 25.42 -9.35
C ASP A 117 17.05 24.56 -8.09
N VAL A 118 16.03 23.74 -7.80
CA VAL A 118 16.10 22.77 -6.70
C VAL A 118 17.16 21.71 -6.95
N ALA A 119 17.30 21.24 -8.18
CA ALA A 119 18.31 20.23 -8.52
C ALA A 119 19.73 20.78 -8.28
N HIS A 120 20.00 22.04 -8.65
CA HIS A 120 21.25 22.71 -8.35
C HIS A 120 21.47 22.85 -6.83
N ALA A 121 20.46 23.30 -6.08
CA ALA A 121 20.56 23.44 -4.62
C ALA A 121 20.84 22.11 -3.90
N LEU A 122 20.32 20.99 -4.42
CA LEU A 122 20.51 19.65 -3.85
C LEU A 122 21.70 18.89 -4.46
N ASN A 123 22.45 19.50 -5.38
CA ASN A 123 23.53 18.89 -6.16
C ASN A 123 23.08 17.56 -6.82
N THR A 124 22.00 17.62 -7.59
CA THR A 124 21.42 16.48 -8.29
C THR A 124 20.92 16.86 -9.68
N TYR A 125 20.36 15.90 -10.41
CA TYR A 125 19.81 16.11 -11.74
C TYR A 125 18.31 16.49 -11.68
N PRO A 126 17.80 17.40 -12.53
CA PRO A 126 16.38 17.77 -12.56
C PRO A 126 15.43 16.57 -12.74
N ALA A 127 15.86 15.55 -13.50
CA ALA A 127 15.13 14.30 -13.64
C ALA A 127 14.88 13.59 -12.30
N ARG A 128 15.77 13.72 -11.32
CA ARG A 128 15.60 13.12 -9.98
C ARG A 128 14.57 13.87 -9.14
N ILE A 129 14.47 15.19 -9.30
CA ILE A 129 13.39 15.99 -8.69
C ILE A 129 12.05 15.62 -9.31
N SER A 130 12.00 15.48 -10.64
CA SER A 130 10.80 15.03 -11.35
C SER A 130 10.38 13.60 -10.98
N ASP A 131 11.32 12.68 -10.83
CA ASP A 131 11.05 11.29 -10.41
C ASP A 131 10.44 11.24 -9.00
N ILE A 132 10.92 12.12 -8.11
CA ILE A 132 10.36 12.29 -6.77
C ILE A 132 8.94 12.85 -6.90
N GLU A 133 8.75 14.04 -7.48
CA GLU A 133 7.45 14.73 -7.58
C GLU A 133 6.36 13.87 -8.23
N ASN A 134 6.71 13.02 -9.20
CA ASN A 134 5.78 12.14 -9.91
C ASN A 134 5.67 10.73 -9.32
N HIS A 135 6.28 10.47 -8.16
CA HIS A 135 6.29 9.16 -7.49
C HIS A 135 6.81 8.01 -8.37
N ARG A 136 7.68 8.29 -9.34
CA ARG A 136 8.20 7.28 -10.27
C ARG A 136 9.27 6.42 -9.64
N ARG A 137 10.05 6.98 -8.71
CA ARG A 137 11.12 6.26 -8.01
C ARG A 137 11.15 6.64 -6.52
N PRO A 138 11.19 5.68 -5.60
CA PRO A 138 11.37 5.96 -4.18
C PRO A 138 12.85 6.29 -3.91
N LEU A 139 13.18 7.56 -3.71
CA LEU A 139 14.51 8.06 -3.37
C LEU A 139 14.49 8.72 -1.96
N PRO A 140 14.38 7.94 -0.87
CA PRO A 140 13.99 8.45 0.45
C PRO A 140 14.95 9.50 1.01
N GLN A 141 16.27 9.32 0.85
CA GLN A 141 17.27 10.28 1.32
C GLN A 141 17.19 11.62 0.57
N LEU A 142 16.98 11.59 -0.75
CA LEU A 142 16.86 12.79 -1.56
C LEU A 142 15.52 13.49 -1.32
N THR A 143 14.43 12.74 -1.15
CA THR A 143 13.12 13.28 -0.76
C THR A 143 13.20 14.01 0.59
N HIS A 144 13.93 13.46 1.56
CA HIS A 144 14.12 14.12 2.86
C HIS A 144 14.91 15.43 2.73
N ARG A 145 16.03 15.42 2.02
CA ARG A 145 16.84 16.63 1.76
C ARG A 145 16.04 17.70 1.00
N TYR A 146 15.22 17.29 0.04
CA TYR A 146 14.35 18.20 -0.71
C TYR A 146 13.30 18.86 0.21
N HIS A 147 12.67 18.09 1.10
CA HIS A 147 11.74 18.63 2.08
C HIS A 147 12.42 19.63 3.02
N GLN A 148 13.59 19.29 3.55
CA GLN A 148 14.35 20.19 4.42
C GLN A 148 14.70 21.51 3.73
N TYR A 149 15.17 21.45 2.48
CA TYR A 149 15.48 22.63 1.70
C TYR A 149 14.27 23.56 1.53
N LEU A 150 13.10 23.03 1.15
CA LEU A 150 11.92 23.89 1.01
C LEU A 150 11.45 24.46 2.36
N THR A 151 11.55 23.70 3.46
CA THR A 151 11.22 24.23 4.79
C THR A 151 12.15 25.34 5.25
N THR A 152 13.43 25.32 4.86
CA THR A 152 14.36 26.42 5.17
C THR A 152 13.99 27.71 4.47
N LEU A 153 13.37 27.64 3.29
CA LEU A 153 12.90 28.81 2.54
C LEU A 153 11.64 29.44 3.15
N ASP A 154 10.84 28.69 3.91
CA ASP A 154 9.68 29.24 4.61
C ASP A 154 10.05 30.05 5.87
N THR A 155 11.27 29.86 6.36
CA THR A 155 11.74 30.48 7.62
C THR A 155 12.49 31.80 7.37
N GLN A 156 12.71 32.17 6.10
CA GLN A 156 13.36 33.43 5.68
C GLN A 156 12.33 34.45 5.21
#